data_AF-A0A395HKY1-F1
#
_entry.id   AF-A0A395HKY1-F1
#
_cell.length_a   1.000
_cell.length_b   1.000
_cell.length_c   1.000
_cell.angle_alpha   90.00
_cell.angle_beta   90.00
_cell.angle_gamma   90.00
#
_symmetry.space_group_name_H-M   'P 1'
#
loop_
_entity.id
_entity.type
_entity.pdbx_description
1 polymer ?
#
loop_
_entity_poly.entity_id
_entity_poly.type
_entity_poly.pdbx_seq_one_letter_code
_entity_poly.pdbx_strand_id
1 'polypeptide(L)'
;MFERTKAFVVTKAAALLVELEAQLERHGKVRDAQKLRRKQHEWFPPPPKVWKAVHELISSENELIFRLQEEAFNRVLLDGCFTILTTDGFDQILDLVEVWDHVQEIIEELEHNHQVVWEAERKYLLQETSLPDGPLKRALRARRQQPGWHLSNWQRNQCARMGGCCARNCGCCSGPRNPEATVKHYGHCYSYCVCCNSATGYGGEPTELRLDPMHAAFDLRKGPRTSYERALLDAYFWDCAC
;
A
#
# COMPACT_ATOMS: atom_id res chain seq x y z
N MET A 1 31.96 18.99 -27.38
CA MET A 1 31.19 20.27 -27.30
C MET A 1 29.68 20.03 -27.37
N PHE A 2 29.18 19.18 -28.28
CA PHE A 2 27.75 18.88 -28.47
C PHE A 2 27.01 18.24 -27.27
N GLU A 3 27.64 17.37 -26.48
CA GLU A 3 26.97 16.74 -25.32
C GLU A 3 26.67 17.70 -24.18
N ARG A 4 27.56 18.67 -23.94
CA ARG A 4 27.35 19.71 -22.92
C ARG A 4 26.15 20.61 -23.26
N THR A 5 25.92 20.89 -24.54
CA THR A 5 24.78 21.68 -25.01
C THR A 5 23.45 20.94 -24.83
N LYS A 6 23.40 19.63 -25.14
CA LYS A 6 22.21 18.79 -24.90
C LYS A 6 21.87 18.71 -23.40
N ALA A 7 22.86 18.43 -22.55
CA ALA A 7 22.65 18.36 -21.10
C ALA A 7 22.15 19.69 -20.50
N PHE A 8 22.66 20.82 -21.00
CA PHE A 8 22.22 22.15 -20.59
C PHE A 8 20.76 22.44 -20.98
N VAL A 9 20.38 22.13 -22.24
CA VAL A 9 19.00 22.31 -22.73
C VAL A 9 18.02 21.41 -21.97
N VAL A 10 18.38 20.15 -21.72
CA VAL A 10 17.55 19.21 -20.93
C VAL A 10 17.36 19.71 -19.50
N THR A 11 18.42 20.19 -18.84
CA THR A 11 18.35 20.71 -17.47
C THR A 11 17.48 21.98 -17.39
N LYS A 12 17.63 22.92 -18.33
CA LYS A 12 16.82 24.15 -18.36
C LYS A 12 15.35 23.86 -18.70
N ALA A 13 15.10 22.98 -19.66
CA ALA A 13 13.74 22.54 -19.97
C ALA A 13 13.10 21.84 -18.76
N ALA A 14 13.82 20.96 -18.07
CA ALA A 14 13.31 20.28 -16.88
C ALA A 14 12.94 21.26 -15.76
N ALA A 15 13.77 22.28 -15.50
CA ALA A 15 13.47 23.30 -14.49
C ALA A 15 12.19 24.10 -14.83
N LEU A 16 12.03 24.50 -16.08
CA LEU A 16 10.82 25.20 -16.54
C LEU A 16 9.56 24.33 -16.42
N LEU A 17 9.67 23.03 -16.70
CA LEU A 17 8.55 22.10 -16.56
C LEU A 17 8.15 21.92 -15.09
N VAL A 18 9.11 21.87 -14.17
CA VAL A 18 8.82 21.84 -12.72
C VAL A 18 8.12 23.12 -12.27
N GLU A 19 8.56 24.29 -12.75
CA GLU A 19 7.90 25.55 -12.44
C GLU A 19 6.47 25.59 -12.97
N LEU A 20 6.26 25.09 -14.18
CA LEU A 20 4.93 24.97 -14.78
C LEU A 20 4.02 24.00 -14.00
N GLU A 21 4.54 22.85 -13.54
CA GLU A 21 3.80 21.96 -12.63
C GLU A 21 3.33 22.71 -11.38
N ALA A 22 4.24 23.44 -10.73
CA ALA A 22 3.92 24.18 -9.51
C ALA A 22 2.91 25.29 -9.77
N GLN A 23 2.98 25.97 -10.93
CA GLN A 23 1.96 26.93 -11.36
C GLN A 23 0.60 26.26 -11.55
N LEU A 24 0.54 25.10 -12.20
CA LEU A 24 -0.71 24.36 -12.40
C LEU A 24 -1.34 23.98 -11.04
N GLU A 25 -0.54 23.46 -10.10
CA GLU A 25 -1.02 23.10 -8.75
C GLU A 25 -1.53 24.31 -7.98
N ARG A 26 -0.81 25.45 -8.02
CA ARG A 26 -1.27 26.70 -7.38
C ARG A 26 -2.63 27.18 -7.89
N HIS A 27 -2.98 26.87 -9.14
CA HIS A 27 -4.28 27.20 -9.73
C HIS A 27 -5.31 26.08 -9.61
N GLY A 28 -5.06 25.05 -8.79
CA GLY A 28 -5.96 23.91 -8.59
C GLY A 28 -5.99 22.92 -9.76
N LYS A 29 -5.12 23.08 -10.78
CA LYS A 29 -5.05 22.22 -11.98
C LYS A 29 -4.17 20.99 -11.74
N VAL A 30 -4.40 20.28 -10.64
CA VAL A 30 -3.57 19.13 -10.21
C VAL A 30 -3.52 18.02 -11.28
N ARG A 31 -4.64 17.74 -11.96
CA ARG A 31 -4.69 16.75 -13.05
C ARG A 31 -3.78 17.11 -14.22
N ASP A 32 -3.71 18.39 -14.58
CA ASP A 32 -2.84 18.84 -15.66
C ASP A 32 -1.37 18.78 -15.24
N ALA A 33 -1.06 19.08 -13.98
CA ALA A 33 0.28 18.88 -13.41
C ALA A 33 0.70 17.41 -13.46
N GLN A 34 -0.21 16.47 -13.14
CA GLN A 34 0.05 15.03 -13.25
C GLN A 34 0.28 14.58 -14.69
N LYS A 35 -0.52 15.05 -15.65
CA LYS A 35 -0.29 14.80 -17.08
C LYS A 35 1.09 15.30 -17.52
N LEU A 36 1.50 16.47 -17.06
CA LEU A 36 2.81 17.05 -17.35
C LEU A 36 3.96 16.22 -16.77
N ARG A 37 3.82 15.68 -15.56
CA ARG A 37 4.80 14.77 -14.94
C ARG A 37 4.89 13.45 -15.71
N ARG A 38 3.76 12.89 -16.14
CA ARG A 38 3.74 11.69 -16.99
C ARG A 38 4.46 11.95 -18.32
N LYS A 39 4.21 13.10 -18.96
CA LYS A 39 4.91 13.49 -20.20
C LYS A 39 6.43 13.65 -19.99
N GLN A 40 6.84 14.26 -18.89
CA GLN A 40 8.27 14.32 -18.53
C GLN A 40 8.87 12.93 -18.31
N HIS A 41 8.15 12.01 -17.66
CA HIS A 41 8.60 10.63 -17.50
C HIS A 41 8.75 9.91 -18.86
N GLU A 42 7.86 10.17 -19.81
CA GLU A 42 7.93 9.63 -21.18
C GLU A 42 9.11 10.24 -21.97
N TRP A 43 9.35 11.55 -21.85
CA TRP A 43 10.46 12.24 -22.52
C TRP A 43 11.83 11.91 -21.94
N PHE A 44 11.87 11.64 -20.64
CA PHE A 44 13.08 11.30 -19.90
C PHE A 44 12.88 10.00 -19.13
N PRO A 45 12.89 8.84 -19.83
CA PRO A 45 12.69 7.55 -19.19
C PRO A 45 13.71 7.33 -18.07
N PRO A 46 13.27 6.85 -16.90
CA PRO A 46 14.15 6.70 -15.77
C PRO A 46 15.15 5.55 -15.98
N PRO A 47 16.39 5.68 -15.46
CA PRO A 47 17.38 4.60 -15.55
C PRO A 47 16.99 3.38 -14.71
N PRO A 48 17.56 2.19 -14.96
CA PRO A 48 17.21 0.95 -14.25
C PRO A 48 17.24 1.05 -12.72
N LYS A 49 18.16 1.85 -12.15
CA LYS A 49 18.24 2.07 -10.69
C LYS A 49 16.96 2.69 -10.10
N VAL A 50 16.29 3.57 -10.84
CA VAL A 50 15.05 4.21 -10.40
C VAL A 50 13.90 3.20 -10.44
N TRP A 51 13.87 2.35 -11.48
CA TRP A 51 12.90 1.27 -11.59
C TRP A 51 13.01 0.25 -10.46
N LYS A 52 14.24 -0.09 -10.04
CA LYS A 52 14.49 -0.89 -8.84
C LYS A 52 13.93 -0.21 -7.59
N ALA A 53 14.18 1.09 -7.39
CA ALA A 53 13.64 1.84 -6.25
C ALA A 53 12.10 1.89 -6.25
N VAL A 54 11.47 2.04 -7.43
CA VAL A 54 10.00 1.97 -7.57
C VAL A 54 9.46 0.60 -7.19
N HIS A 55 10.11 -0.48 -7.65
CA HIS A 55 9.74 -1.83 -7.26
C HIS A 55 9.85 -2.02 -5.75
N GLU A 56 10.98 -1.61 -5.15
CA GLU A 56 11.22 -1.75 -3.71
C GLU A 56 10.21 -0.95 -2.88
N LEU A 57 9.85 0.27 -3.32
CA LEU A 57 8.82 1.09 -2.69
C LEU A 57 7.46 0.36 -2.66
N ILE A 58 6.95 -0.05 -3.82
CA ILE A 58 5.62 -0.67 -3.91
C ILE A 58 5.61 -2.00 -3.14
N SER A 59 6.66 -2.81 -3.28
CA SER A 59 6.77 -4.08 -2.54
C SER A 59 6.82 -3.86 -1.02
N SER A 60 7.54 -2.84 -0.55
CA SER A 60 7.59 -2.51 0.87
C SER A 60 6.28 -1.96 1.42
N GLU A 61 5.51 -1.20 0.62
CA GLU A 61 4.18 -0.75 1.02
C GLU A 61 3.21 -1.92 1.12
N ASN A 62 3.22 -2.83 0.13
CA ASN A 62 2.38 -4.04 0.18
C ASN A 62 2.68 -4.88 1.43
N GLU A 63 3.96 -5.08 1.77
CA GLU A 63 4.36 -5.79 2.99
C GLU A 63 3.86 -5.06 4.25
N LEU A 64 4.03 -3.75 4.33
CA LEU A 64 3.52 -2.97 5.47
C LEU A 64 2.01 -3.09 5.63
N ILE A 65 1.26 -2.97 4.53
CA ILE A 65 -0.21 -3.07 4.52
C ILE A 65 -0.69 -4.47 4.90
N PHE A 66 0.08 -5.50 4.56
CA PHE A 66 -0.17 -6.88 4.96
C PHE A 66 0.04 -7.08 6.47
N ARG A 67 1.20 -6.68 7.00
CA ARG A 67 1.53 -6.80 8.44
C ARG A 67 0.60 -6.00 9.34
N LEU A 68 0.17 -4.81 8.89
CA LEU A 68 -0.83 -4.03 9.63
C LEU A 68 -2.19 -4.73 9.70
N GLN A 69 -2.57 -5.50 8.68
CA GLN A 69 -3.83 -6.26 8.71
C GLN A 69 -3.71 -7.49 9.60
N GLU A 70 -2.57 -8.17 9.57
CA GLU A 70 -2.24 -9.26 10.50
C GLU A 70 -2.33 -8.79 11.96
N GLU A 71 -1.69 -7.68 12.30
CA GLU A 71 -1.78 -7.08 13.65
C GLU A 71 -3.23 -6.72 14.01
N ALA A 72 -3.97 -6.07 13.11
CA ALA A 72 -5.36 -5.69 13.35
C ALA A 72 -6.29 -6.90 13.51
N PHE A 73 -6.02 -7.99 12.80
CA PHE A 73 -6.75 -9.25 12.90
C PHE A 73 -6.58 -9.87 14.28
N ASN A 74 -5.34 -9.98 14.76
CA ASN A 74 -5.05 -10.55 16.09
C ASN A 74 -5.66 -9.71 17.22
N ARG A 75 -5.76 -8.39 17.07
CA ARG A 75 -6.50 -7.54 18.03
C ARG A 75 -7.98 -7.89 18.09
N VAL A 76 -8.61 -8.13 16.94
CA VAL A 76 -10.03 -8.54 16.88
C VAL A 76 -10.23 -9.93 17.49
N LEU A 77 -9.28 -10.86 17.30
CA LEU A 77 -9.32 -12.16 17.96
C LEU A 77 -9.22 -12.03 19.49
N LEU A 78 -8.29 -11.19 19.97
CA LEU A 78 -8.12 -10.92 21.40
C LEU A 78 -9.38 -10.30 22.02
N ASP A 79 -9.97 -9.30 21.38
CA ASP A 79 -11.23 -8.68 21.81
C ASP A 79 -12.38 -9.71 21.85
N GLY A 80 -12.40 -10.64 20.89
CA GLY A 80 -13.33 -11.76 20.86
C GLY A 80 -13.18 -12.68 22.08
N CYS A 81 -11.94 -13.04 22.43
CA CYS A 81 -11.65 -13.85 23.60
C CYS A 81 -12.07 -13.15 24.90
N PHE A 82 -11.78 -11.85 25.06
CA PHE A 82 -12.23 -11.09 26.23
C PHE A 82 -13.75 -10.99 26.31
N THR A 83 -14.44 -10.86 25.19
CA THR A 83 -15.91 -10.87 25.15
C THR A 83 -16.45 -12.21 25.68
N ILE A 84 -15.85 -13.32 25.28
CA ILE A 84 -16.23 -14.66 25.76
C ILE A 84 -16.02 -14.77 27.28
N LEU A 85 -14.83 -14.37 27.77
CA LEU A 85 -14.48 -14.43 29.19
C LEU A 85 -15.34 -13.53 30.10
N THR A 86 -15.96 -12.49 29.54
CA THR A 86 -16.76 -11.51 30.29
C THR A 86 -18.28 -11.71 30.14
N THR A 87 -18.71 -12.66 29.31
CA THR A 87 -20.13 -12.98 29.13
C THR A 87 -20.60 -13.95 30.23
N ASP A 88 -21.69 -13.62 30.92
CA ASP A 88 -22.30 -14.48 31.94
C ASP A 88 -22.76 -15.82 31.33
N GLY A 89 -22.33 -16.95 31.92
CA GLY A 89 -22.74 -18.31 31.51
C GLY A 89 -21.63 -19.21 30.93
N PHE A 90 -20.35 -18.87 31.12
CA PHE A 90 -19.24 -19.75 30.76
C PHE A 90 -19.07 -20.84 31.84
N ASP A 91 -19.74 -21.98 31.65
CA ASP A 91 -20.01 -22.95 32.72
C ASP A 91 -18.92 -24.01 32.98
N GLN A 92 -17.80 -24.03 32.23
CA GLN A 92 -16.78 -25.08 32.36
C GLN A 92 -15.35 -24.55 32.56
N ILE A 93 -14.67 -25.07 33.59
CA ILE A 93 -13.27 -24.74 33.93
C ILE A 93 -12.29 -25.13 32.80
N LEU A 94 -12.57 -26.22 32.07
CA LEU A 94 -11.71 -26.69 30.98
C LEU A 94 -11.71 -25.69 29.81
N ASP A 95 -12.88 -25.15 29.46
CA ASP A 95 -13.03 -24.14 28.40
C ASP A 95 -12.32 -22.82 28.78
N LEU A 96 -12.21 -22.49 30.07
CA LEU A 96 -11.47 -21.31 30.55
C LEU A 96 -9.96 -21.44 30.37
N VAL A 97 -9.40 -22.64 30.58
CA VAL A 97 -7.97 -22.88 30.37
C VAL A 97 -7.63 -22.80 28.89
N GLU A 98 -8.43 -23.41 28.02
CA GLU A 98 -8.22 -23.35 26.56
C GLU A 98 -8.32 -21.90 26.03
N VAL A 99 -9.30 -21.13 26.49
CA VAL A 99 -9.41 -19.71 26.11
C VAL A 99 -8.24 -18.90 26.65
N TRP A 100 -7.76 -19.18 27.86
CA TRP A 100 -6.61 -18.49 28.43
C TRP A 100 -5.32 -18.79 27.66
N ASP A 101 -5.04 -20.06 27.36
CA ASP A 101 -3.88 -20.46 26.58
C ASP A 101 -3.90 -19.77 25.20
N HIS A 102 -5.07 -19.73 24.54
CA HIS A 102 -5.21 -19.01 23.28
C HIS A 102 -5.03 -17.48 23.41
N VAL A 103 -5.50 -16.87 24.49
CA VAL A 103 -5.23 -15.45 24.78
C VAL A 103 -3.73 -15.20 24.92
N GLN A 104 -3.00 -16.09 25.58
CA GLN A 104 -1.54 -15.95 25.72
C GLN A 104 -0.84 -16.05 24.35
N GLU A 105 -1.23 -17.03 23.51
CA GLU A 105 -0.71 -17.15 22.14
C GLU A 105 -0.94 -15.86 21.33
N ILE A 106 -2.15 -15.31 21.34
CA ILE A 106 -2.47 -14.08 20.61
C ILE A 106 -1.65 -12.89 21.14
N ILE A 107 -1.43 -12.80 22.45
CA ILE A 107 -0.60 -11.73 23.05
C ILE A 107 0.84 -11.83 22.55
N GLU A 108 1.43 -13.03 22.57
CA GLU A 108 2.79 -13.27 22.05
C GLU A 108 2.89 -12.92 20.56
N GLU A 109 1.89 -13.29 19.76
CA GLU A 109 1.82 -12.91 18.36
C GLU A 109 1.66 -11.40 18.17
N LEU A 110 0.89 -10.70 19.00
CA LEU A 110 0.75 -9.25 18.91
C LEU A 110 2.05 -8.51 19.22
N GLU A 111 2.82 -8.99 20.20
CA GLU A 111 4.15 -8.46 20.49
C GLU A 111 5.10 -8.65 19.28
N HIS A 112 5.09 -9.84 18.68
CA HIS A 112 5.85 -10.12 17.47
C HIS A 112 5.40 -9.23 16.31
N ASN A 113 4.10 -9.14 16.06
CA ASN A 113 3.49 -8.35 15.00
C ASN A 113 3.85 -6.87 15.13
N HIS A 114 3.85 -6.34 16.35
CA HIS A 114 4.26 -4.96 16.60
C HIS A 114 5.69 -4.68 16.13
N GLN A 115 6.63 -5.60 16.45
CA GLN A 115 8.01 -5.49 15.97
C GLN A 115 8.10 -5.60 14.44
N VAL A 116 7.41 -6.57 13.84
CA VAL A 116 7.44 -6.79 12.39
C VAL A 116 6.83 -5.61 11.63
N VAL A 117 5.74 -5.03 12.13
CA VAL A 117 5.13 -3.81 11.59
C VAL A 117 6.11 -2.64 11.66
N TRP A 118 6.78 -2.45 12.79
CA TRP A 118 7.78 -1.40 12.95
C TRP A 118 8.93 -1.54 11.94
N GLU A 119 9.43 -2.76 11.73
CA GLU A 119 10.47 -3.04 10.72
C GLU A 119 9.98 -2.78 9.29
N ALA A 120 8.76 -3.22 8.96
CA ALA A 120 8.13 -3.00 7.67
C ALA A 120 7.91 -1.50 7.39
N GLU A 121 7.46 -0.73 8.39
CA GLU A 121 7.27 0.71 8.28
C GLU A 121 8.60 1.42 8.05
N ARG A 122 9.63 1.07 8.82
CA ARG A 122 10.98 1.63 8.64
C ARG A 122 11.54 1.33 7.25
N LYS A 123 11.34 0.11 6.75
CA LYS A 123 11.75 -0.28 5.39
C LYS A 123 11.01 0.54 4.35
N TYR A 124 9.68 0.67 4.47
CA TYR A 124 8.86 1.47 3.58
C TYR A 124 9.29 2.95 3.55
N LEU A 125 9.48 3.57 4.71
CA LEU A 125 9.95 4.96 4.82
C LEU A 125 11.33 5.16 4.19
N LEU A 126 12.24 4.19 4.37
CA LEU A 126 13.55 4.20 3.71
C LEU A 126 13.40 4.15 2.19
N GLN A 127 12.51 3.31 1.64
CA GLN A 127 12.29 3.26 0.19
C GLN A 127 11.63 4.52 -0.36
N GLU A 128 10.67 5.09 0.37
CA GLU A 128 10.00 6.33 -0.02
C GLU A 128 10.98 7.51 -0.07
N THR A 129 11.82 7.63 0.94
CA THR A 129 12.84 8.70 1.01
C THR A 129 13.95 8.51 -0.02
N SER A 130 14.33 7.26 -0.29
CA SER A 130 15.37 6.90 -1.26
C SER A 130 14.94 7.01 -2.72
N LEU A 131 13.63 7.15 -2.99
CA LEU A 131 13.15 7.36 -4.36
C LEU A 131 13.83 8.61 -4.96
N PRO A 132 14.54 8.51 -6.10
CA PRO A 132 15.25 9.66 -6.65
C PRO A 132 14.32 10.80 -7.05
N ASP A 133 14.79 12.03 -6.87
CA ASP A 133 14.03 13.20 -7.28
C ASP A 133 13.80 13.19 -8.80
N GLY A 134 12.56 13.51 -9.20
CA GLY A 134 12.14 13.44 -10.59
C GLY A 134 10.61 13.39 -10.72
N PRO A 135 10.10 13.23 -11.95
CA PRO A 135 8.66 13.25 -12.22
C PRO A 135 7.89 12.19 -11.43
N LEU A 136 8.44 10.97 -11.27
CA LEU A 136 7.83 9.89 -10.50
C LEU A 136 7.63 10.27 -9.03
N LYS A 137 8.69 10.74 -8.35
CA LYS A 137 8.60 11.12 -6.92
C LYS A 137 7.63 12.28 -6.70
N ARG A 138 7.65 13.28 -7.59
CA ARG A 138 6.69 14.40 -7.52
C ARG A 138 5.25 13.92 -7.73
N ALA A 139 5.05 13.01 -8.69
CA ALA A 139 3.73 12.46 -8.98
C ALA A 139 3.19 11.59 -7.83
N LEU A 140 4.03 10.76 -7.22
CA LEU A 140 3.69 9.99 -6.02
C LEU A 140 3.25 10.91 -4.86
N ARG A 141 4.04 11.95 -4.57
CA ARG A 141 3.74 12.91 -3.49
C ARG A 141 2.42 13.64 -3.74
N ALA A 142 2.23 14.18 -4.95
CA ALA A 142 1.00 14.86 -5.31
C ALA A 142 -0.21 13.91 -5.27
N ARG A 143 -0.02 12.65 -5.68
CA ARG A 143 -1.05 11.62 -5.62
C ARG A 143 -1.46 11.33 -4.17
N ARG A 144 -0.49 11.07 -3.28
CA ARG A 144 -0.76 10.74 -1.88
C ARG A 144 -1.38 11.87 -1.06
N GLN A 145 -1.24 13.12 -1.52
CA GLN A 145 -1.93 14.26 -0.93
C GLN A 145 -3.43 14.30 -1.27
N GLN A 146 -3.89 13.55 -2.28
CA GLN A 146 -5.30 13.50 -2.63
C GLN A 146 -6.07 12.56 -1.69
N PRO A 147 -7.23 12.98 -1.17
CA PRO A 147 -8.12 12.09 -0.42
C PRO A 147 -8.48 10.85 -1.25
N GLY A 148 -8.45 9.67 -0.63
CA GLY A 148 -8.77 8.42 -1.31
C GLY A 148 -7.78 8.02 -2.40
N TRP A 149 -6.51 8.45 -2.32
CA TRP A 149 -5.49 8.08 -3.31
C TRP A 149 -5.31 6.56 -3.49
N HIS A 150 -5.56 5.79 -2.42
CA HIS A 150 -5.52 4.32 -2.40
C HIS A 150 -6.79 3.68 -2.97
N LEU A 151 -7.79 4.47 -3.38
CA LEU A 151 -9.10 4.02 -3.83
C LEU A 151 -9.31 4.28 -5.34
N SER A 152 -8.25 4.28 -6.13
CA SER A 152 -8.40 4.37 -7.59
C SER A 152 -9.29 3.23 -8.12
N ASN A 153 -9.98 3.48 -9.24
CA ASN A 153 -10.83 2.46 -9.85
C ASN A 153 -10.05 1.16 -10.14
N TRP A 154 -8.80 1.28 -10.57
CA TRP A 154 -7.95 0.12 -10.82
C TRP A 154 -7.64 -0.67 -9.54
N GLN A 155 -7.26 0.00 -8.45
CA GLN A 155 -6.97 -0.68 -7.17
C GLN A 155 -8.22 -1.35 -6.58
N ARG A 156 -9.38 -0.68 -6.65
CA ARG A 156 -10.66 -1.27 -6.24
C ARG A 156 -11.02 -2.50 -7.07
N ASN A 157 -10.87 -2.42 -8.39
CA ASN A 157 -11.13 -3.55 -9.29
C ASN A 157 -10.16 -4.70 -9.02
N GLN A 158 -8.89 -4.41 -8.74
CA GLN A 158 -7.92 -5.44 -8.36
C GLN A 158 -8.35 -6.13 -7.07
N CYS A 159 -8.67 -5.37 -6.01
CA CYS A 159 -9.18 -5.93 -4.76
C CYS A 159 -10.43 -6.80 -4.98
N ALA A 160 -11.39 -6.33 -5.78
CA ALA A 160 -12.60 -7.08 -6.11
C ALA A 160 -12.31 -8.38 -6.86
N ARG A 161 -11.39 -8.37 -7.84
CA ARG A 161 -10.98 -9.56 -8.60
C ARG A 161 -10.31 -10.62 -7.75
N MET A 162 -9.65 -10.21 -6.66
CA MET A 162 -9.04 -11.13 -5.68
C MET A 162 -10.05 -11.64 -4.63
N GLY A 163 -11.35 -11.33 -4.76
CA GLY A 163 -12.38 -11.72 -3.78
C GLY A 163 -12.47 -10.79 -2.56
N GLY A 164 -11.82 -9.62 -2.62
CA GLY A 164 -11.72 -8.68 -1.51
C GLY A 164 -12.96 -7.83 -1.26
N CYS A 165 -12.87 -6.99 -0.23
CA CYS A 165 -13.95 -6.12 0.26
C CYS A 165 -14.57 -5.21 -0.82
N CYS A 166 -13.80 -4.80 -1.84
CA CYS A 166 -14.31 -3.94 -2.92
C CYS A 166 -15.37 -4.63 -3.80
N ALA A 167 -15.44 -5.96 -3.85
CA ALA A 167 -16.53 -6.65 -4.55
C ALA A 167 -17.86 -6.59 -3.77
N ARG A 168 -17.79 -6.47 -2.43
CA ARG A 168 -18.94 -6.52 -1.51
C ARG A 168 -19.43 -5.15 -1.06
N ASN A 169 -18.68 -4.08 -1.35
CA ASN A 169 -18.98 -2.72 -0.91
C ASN A 169 -19.15 -2.56 0.62
N CYS A 170 -18.46 -3.38 1.43
CA CYS A 170 -18.53 -3.28 2.90
C CYS A 170 -17.87 -2.01 3.49
N GLY A 171 -17.21 -1.20 2.66
CA GLY A 171 -16.60 0.06 3.07
C GLY A 171 -15.23 -0.07 3.73
N CYS A 172 -14.80 -1.28 4.13
CA CYS A 172 -13.56 -1.50 4.87
C CYS A 172 -12.36 -0.81 4.23
N CYS A 173 -12.13 -0.94 2.92
CA CYS A 173 -10.95 -0.37 2.22
C CYS A 173 -10.83 1.16 2.30
N SER A 174 -11.87 1.89 2.71
CA SER A 174 -11.81 3.36 2.80
C SER A 174 -11.11 3.86 4.07
N GLY A 175 -10.96 3.00 5.07
CA GLY A 175 -10.33 3.32 6.35
C GLY A 175 -8.84 2.95 6.43
N PRO A 176 -8.17 3.27 7.55
CA PRO A 176 -6.83 2.75 7.84
C PRO A 176 -6.87 1.23 7.98
N ARG A 177 -5.73 0.57 7.70
CA ARG A 177 -5.60 -0.89 7.81
C ARG A 177 -5.45 -1.38 9.24
N ASN A 178 -4.85 -0.57 10.09
CA ASN A 178 -4.84 -0.71 11.53
C ASN A 178 -5.31 0.61 12.16
N PRO A 179 -6.56 0.69 12.68
CA PRO A 179 -7.07 1.87 13.36
C PRO A 179 -6.34 2.24 14.65
N GLU A 180 -5.60 1.32 15.26
CA GLU A 180 -4.84 1.56 16.50
C GLU A 180 -3.39 1.99 16.24
N ALA A 181 -2.88 1.79 15.01
CA ALA A 181 -1.51 2.20 14.67
C ALA A 181 -1.29 3.71 14.80
N THR A 182 -0.14 4.12 15.34
CA THR A 182 0.24 5.54 15.51
C THR A 182 0.22 6.29 14.18
N VAL A 183 0.74 5.67 13.12
CA VAL A 183 0.70 6.20 11.75
C VAL A 183 -0.37 5.46 10.98
N LYS A 184 -1.31 6.21 10.38
CA LYS A 184 -2.40 5.62 9.61
C LYS A 184 -1.94 5.31 8.18
N HIS A 185 -1.91 4.02 7.86
CA HIS A 185 -1.65 3.53 6.50
C HIS A 185 -2.94 3.04 5.85
N TYR A 186 -3.07 3.30 4.55
CA TYR A 186 -4.26 3.02 3.76
C TYR A 186 -3.92 2.10 2.59
N GLY A 187 -4.83 1.21 2.25
CA GLY A 187 -4.61 0.21 1.21
C GLY A 187 -5.80 -0.73 1.08
N HIS A 188 -5.64 -1.74 0.21
CA HIS A 188 -6.64 -2.78 0.00
C HIS A 188 -6.38 -4.01 0.85
N CYS A 189 -7.37 -4.90 0.88
CA CYS A 189 -7.36 -6.09 1.71
C CYS A 189 -6.35 -7.14 1.24
N TYR A 190 -5.74 -7.77 2.23
CA TYR A 190 -5.10 -9.08 2.15
C TYR A 190 -5.97 -10.11 2.92
N SER A 191 -5.51 -11.36 3.05
CA SER A 191 -6.30 -12.43 3.67
C SER A 191 -6.68 -12.13 5.13
N TYR A 192 -5.84 -11.37 5.85
CA TYR A 192 -6.06 -10.93 7.23
C TYR A 192 -7.15 -9.86 7.41
N CYS A 193 -7.73 -9.33 6.33
CA CYS A 193 -8.88 -8.47 6.51
C CYS A 193 -10.04 -9.28 7.11
N VAL A 194 -10.43 -9.00 8.35
CA VAL A 194 -11.51 -9.69 9.09
C VAL A 194 -12.77 -9.89 8.23
N CYS A 195 -13.23 -8.83 7.55
CA CYS A 195 -14.40 -8.91 6.66
C CYS A 195 -14.20 -9.84 5.46
N CYS A 196 -12.99 -9.93 4.90
CA CYS A 196 -12.67 -10.91 3.87
C CYS A 196 -12.60 -12.31 4.43
N ASN A 197 -11.84 -12.50 5.52
CA ASN A 197 -11.63 -13.79 6.15
C ASN A 197 -12.96 -14.46 6.52
N SER A 198 -13.89 -13.74 7.16
CA SER A 198 -15.21 -14.28 7.50
C SER A 198 -16.08 -14.63 6.29
N ALA A 199 -15.90 -13.95 5.15
CA ALA A 199 -16.73 -14.15 3.96
C ALA A 199 -16.23 -15.28 3.06
N THR A 200 -14.92 -15.47 2.97
CA THR A 200 -14.29 -16.44 2.06
C THR A 200 -13.75 -17.67 2.76
N GLY A 201 -13.60 -17.62 4.10
CA GLY A 201 -12.97 -18.67 4.87
C GLY A 201 -11.57 -18.94 4.38
N TYR A 202 -10.74 -17.90 4.19
CA TYR A 202 -9.31 -18.07 3.93
C TYR A 202 -8.70 -18.80 5.15
N GLY A 203 -8.78 -20.14 5.13
CA GLY A 203 -8.45 -21.04 6.24
C GLY A 203 -6.96 -21.26 6.40
N GLY A 204 -6.18 -20.19 6.21
CA GLY A 204 -4.75 -20.17 6.40
C GLY A 204 -4.33 -18.73 6.62
N GLU A 205 -3.61 -18.52 7.71
CA GLU A 205 -2.92 -17.28 8.06
C GLU A 205 -1.56 -17.33 7.35
N PRO A 206 -1.42 -16.72 6.16
CA PRO A 206 -0.17 -16.77 5.44
C PRO A 206 0.90 -16.07 6.28
N THR A 207 1.99 -16.76 6.61
CA THR A 207 3.09 -16.16 7.38
C THR A 207 3.91 -15.14 6.56
N GLU A 208 3.77 -15.18 5.23
CA GLU A 208 4.47 -14.32 4.29
C GLU A 208 3.53 -13.78 3.21
N LEU A 209 3.67 -12.50 2.86
CA LEU A 209 2.89 -11.84 1.81
C LEU A 209 2.91 -12.60 0.48
N ARG A 210 4.03 -13.20 0.10
CA ARG A 210 4.13 -13.95 -1.19
C ARG A 210 3.21 -15.16 -1.26
N LEU A 211 2.78 -15.68 -0.11
CA LEU A 211 1.88 -16.82 0.01
C LEU A 211 0.41 -16.39 0.14
N ASP A 212 0.15 -15.10 0.33
CA ASP A 212 -1.19 -14.57 0.49
C ASP A 212 -1.98 -14.70 -0.83
N PRO A 213 -3.21 -15.26 -0.79
CA PRO A 213 -4.01 -15.49 -1.99
C PRO A 213 -4.49 -14.20 -2.67
N MET A 214 -4.46 -13.07 -1.97
CA MET A 214 -4.80 -11.74 -2.49
C MET A 214 -3.57 -10.96 -3.00
N HIS A 215 -2.35 -11.48 -2.82
CA HIS A 215 -1.13 -10.87 -3.33
C HIS A 215 -0.91 -11.16 -4.81
N ALA A 216 -0.79 -10.11 -5.61
CA ALA A 216 -0.50 -10.19 -7.03
C ALA A 216 0.97 -9.82 -7.31
N ALA A 217 1.74 -10.80 -7.78
CA ALA A 217 3.17 -10.63 -8.07
C ALA A 217 3.41 -9.65 -9.24
N PHE A 218 4.51 -8.90 -9.17
CA PHE A 218 4.96 -7.97 -10.21
C PHE A 218 6.49 -7.81 -10.19
N ASP A 219 7.09 -7.40 -11.32
CA ASP A 219 8.52 -7.07 -11.38
C ASP A 219 8.77 -5.79 -12.18
N LEU A 220 8.89 -4.68 -11.45
CA LEU A 220 9.16 -3.36 -12.01
C LEU A 220 10.65 -3.04 -12.12
N ARG A 221 11.58 -3.95 -11.74
CA ARG A 221 13.03 -3.64 -11.68
C ARG A 221 13.63 -3.26 -13.03
N LYS A 222 12.98 -3.63 -14.12
CA LYS A 222 13.35 -3.29 -15.50
C LYS A 222 12.29 -2.42 -16.21
N GLY A 223 11.45 -1.74 -15.43
CA GLY A 223 10.27 -1.01 -15.90
C GLY A 223 9.06 -1.93 -16.16
N PRO A 224 7.88 -1.34 -16.43
CA PRO A 224 6.64 -2.10 -16.63
C PRO A 224 6.65 -2.83 -17.98
N ARG A 225 6.42 -4.14 -17.97
CA ARG A 225 6.44 -5.01 -19.15
C ARG A 225 5.05 -5.51 -19.51
N THR A 226 4.24 -5.77 -18.50
CA THR A 226 2.86 -6.28 -18.66
C THR A 226 1.84 -5.15 -18.61
N SER A 227 0.61 -5.42 -19.07
CA SER A 227 -0.52 -4.50 -18.90
C SER A 227 -0.85 -4.28 -17.42
N TYR A 228 -0.71 -5.32 -16.59
CA TYR A 228 -0.87 -5.25 -15.14
C TYR A 228 0.11 -4.27 -14.51
N GLU A 229 1.41 -4.39 -14.79
CA GLU A 229 2.44 -3.51 -14.24
C GLU A 229 2.28 -2.05 -14.67
N ARG A 230 1.84 -1.79 -15.90
CA ARG A 230 1.52 -0.43 -16.35
C ARG A 230 0.34 0.14 -15.57
N ALA A 231 -0.71 -0.64 -15.39
CA ALA A 231 -1.90 -0.19 -14.67
C ALA A 231 -1.63 0.00 -13.16
N LEU A 232 -0.78 -0.85 -12.57
CA LEU A 232 -0.26 -0.69 -11.21
C LEU A 232 0.50 0.64 -11.07
N LEU A 233 1.44 0.93 -11.98
CA LEU A 233 2.15 2.22 -11.97
C LEU A 233 1.20 3.41 -12.16
N ASP A 234 0.25 3.31 -13.08
CA ASP A 234 -0.72 4.37 -13.32
C ASP A 234 -1.55 4.66 -12.05
N ALA A 235 -1.96 3.63 -11.30
CA ALA A 235 -2.68 3.79 -10.04
C ALA A 235 -1.83 4.45 -8.93
N TYR A 236 -0.54 4.11 -8.85
CA TYR A 236 0.39 4.64 -7.85
C TYR A 236 0.81 6.08 -8.12
N PHE A 237 1.10 6.42 -9.38
CA PHE A 237 1.80 7.66 -9.73
C PHE A 237 0.91 8.65 -10.47
N TRP A 238 0.06 8.20 -11.39
CA TRP A 238 -0.53 9.12 -12.37
C TRP A 238 -1.99 9.42 -12.10
N ASP A 239 -2.76 8.45 -11.60
CA ASP A 239 -4.24 8.46 -11.46
C ASP A 239 -4.93 9.26 -12.58
N CYS A 240 -4.61 8.89 -13.82
CA CYS A 240 -5.41 9.24 -14.95
C CYS A 240 -6.48 8.16 -15.05
N ALA A 241 -7.65 8.39 -14.48
CA ALA A 241 -8.86 7.76 -15.01
C ALA A 241 -8.94 8.15 -16.49
N CYS A 242 -8.58 7.22 -17.37
CA CYS A 242 -8.90 7.27 -18.79
C CYS A 242 -10.40 6.98 -18.94
#